data_AF-A0A1F6Y3P7-F1
#
_entry.id   AF-A0A1F6Y3P7-F1
#
_cell.length_a   1.000
_cell.length_b   1.000
_cell.length_c   1.000
_cell.angle_alpha   90.00
_cell.angle_beta   90.00
_cell.angle_gamma   90.00
#
_symmetry.space_group_name_H-M   'P 1'
#
loop_
_entity.id
_entity.type
_entity.pdbx_description
1 polymer ?
#
loop_
_entity_poly.entity_id
_entity_poly.type
_entity_poly.pdbx_seq_one_letter_code
_entity_poly.pdbx_strand_id
1 'polypeptide(L)'
;MIEKNSLFYMANLYPEIGRLFSFLDSNKMEAADNAKIRALKIVDHILSFKDIKPAGREEWSVIKNFILGYNKLDPFERIILEKYAEPFSYKFMLKYK
;
A
#
# COMPACT_ATOMS: atom_id res chain seq x y z
N MET A 1 14.45 -19.50 -7.59
CA MET A 1 13.81 -18.18 -7.43
C MET A 1 12.59 -18.36 -6.53
N ILE A 2 12.43 -17.55 -5.49
CA ILE A 2 11.20 -17.55 -4.69
C ILE A 2 10.10 -16.98 -5.59
N GLU A 3 9.01 -17.73 -5.77
CA GLU A 3 7.87 -17.27 -6.56
C GLU A 3 7.18 -16.10 -5.84
N LYS A 4 7.06 -14.96 -6.52
CA LYS A 4 6.45 -13.75 -5.95
C LYS A 4 4.94 -13.93 -5.97
N ASN A 5 4.35 -14.28 -4.84
CA ASN A 5 2.91 -14.39 -4.64
C ASN A 5 2.28 -13.08 -4.17
N SER A 6 0.95 -13.06 -4.02
CA SER A 6 0.19 -11.91 -3.52
C SER A 6 0.78 -11.32 -2.23
N LEU A 7 1.15 -12.17 -1.26
CA LEU A 7 1.77 -11.77 0.01
C LEU A 7 3.11 -11.02 -0.17
N PHE A 8 3.96 -11.48 -1.10
CA PHE A 8 5.20 -10.78 -1.44
C PHE A 8 4.91 -9.34 -1.89
N TYR A 9 3.93 -9.15 -2.77
CA TYR A 9 3.57 -7.82 -3.26
C TYR A 9 2.94 -6.95 -2.16
N MET A 10 2.07 -7.53 -1.33
CA MET A 10 1.49 -6.84 -0.16
C MET A 10 2.58 -6.28 0.77
N ALA A 11 3.60 -7.08 1.09
CA ALA A 11 4.70 -6.66 1.95
C ALA A 11 5.54 -5.50 1.35
N ASN A 12 5.57 -5.39 0.01
CA ASN A 12 6.29 -4.31 -0.68
C ASN A 12 5.45 -3.04 -0.86
N LEU A 13 4.15 -3.07 -0.54
CA LEU A 13 3.33 -1.86 -0.63
C LEU A 13 3.67 -0.86 0.49
N TYR A 14 3.88 -1.33 1.73
CA TYR A 14 4.22 -0.47 2.88
C TYR A 14 5.33 0.53 2.59
N PRO A 15 6.51 0.09 2.12
CA PRO A 15 7.63 1.00 1.97
C PRO A 15 7.37 2.05 0.88
N GLU A 16 6.56 1.72 -0.14
CA GLU A 16 6.20 2.71 -1.17
C GLU A 16 5.19 3.75 -0.67
N ILE A 17 4.23 3.35 0.16
CA ILE A 17 3.32 4.29 0.83
C ILE A 17 4.08 5.20 1.81
N GLY A 18 5.00 4.63 2.60
CA GLY A 18 5.85 5.42 3.49
C GLY A 18 6.73 6.42 2.72
N ARG A 19 7.32 6.00 1.59
CA ARG A 19 8.07 6.91 0.70
C ARG A 19 7.18 7.99 0.10
N LEU A 20 5.99 7.64 -0.38
CA LEU A 20 5.02 8.58 -0.94
C LEU A 20 4.78 9.74 0.01
N PHE A 21 4.42 9.42 1.25
CA PHE A 21 4.12 10.44 2.23
C PHE A 21 5.36 11.17 2.76
N SER A 22 6.48 10.48 2.95
CA SER A 22 7.75 11.13 3.31
C SER A 22 8.19 12.18 2.27
N PHE A 23 8.03 11.88 0.97
CA PHE A 23 8.31 12.83 -0.09
C PHE A 23 7.30 13.97 -0.16
N LEU A 24 6.01 13.67 0.04
CA LEU A 24 4.96 14.69 0.09
C LEU A 24 5.23 15.70 1.22
N ASP A 25 5.52 15.21 2.43
CA ASP A 25 5.82 16.04 3.60
C ASP A 25 7.08 16.89 3.41
N SER A 26 8.02 16.39 2.59
CA SER A 26 9.25 17.11 2.23
C SER A 26 9.09 18.03 1.00
N ASN A 27 7.86 18.22 0.50
CA ASN A 27 7.54 18.98 -0.71
C ASN A 27 8.29 18.51 -1.98
N LYS A 28 8.65 17.22 -2.05
CA LYS A 28 9.34 16.58 -3.19
C LYS A 28 8.32 15.92 -4.12
N MET A 29 7.51 16.73 -4.79
CA MET A 29 6.32 16.27 -5.54
C MET A 29 6.62 15.22 -6.61
N GLU A 30 7.71 15.36 -7.38
CA GLU A 30 8.09 14.36 -8.40
C GLU A 30 8.45 13.01 -7.78
N ALA A 31 9.17 13.02 -6.66
CA ALA A 31 9.52 11.80 -5.94
C ALA A 31 8.28 11.13 -5.32
N ALA A 32 7.35 11.94 -4.81
CA ALA A 32 6.05 11.48 -4.32
C ALA A 32 5.26 10.81 -5.45
N ASP A 33 5.15 11.44 -6.63
CA ASP A 33 4.45 10.86 -7.77
C ASP A 33 5.11 9.56 -8.28
N ASN A 34 6.43 9.48 -8.26
CA ASN A 34 7.15 8.24 -8.56
C ASN A 34 6.83 7.12 -7.56
N ALA A 35 6.74 7.45 -6.26
CA ALA A 35 6.33 6.49 -5.23
C ALA A 35 4.85 6.06 -5.40
N LYS A 36 3.95 6.99 -5.72
CA LYS A 36 2.55 6.71 -6.08
C LYS A 36 2.48 5.70 -7.22
N ILE A 37 3.20 5.93 -8.31
CA ILE A 37 3.20 5.03 -9.48
C ILE A 37 3.69 3.64 -9.09
N ARG A 38 4.75 3.53 -8.27
CA ARG A 38 5.23 2.23 -7.79
C ARG A 38 4.20 1.52 -6.90
N ALA A 39 3.57 2.24 -5.97
CA ALA A 39 2.51 1.71 -5.12
C ALA A 39 1.31 1.21 -5.94
N LEU A 40 0.85 1.97 -6.93
CA LEU A 40 -0.23 1.57 -7.83
C LEU A 40 0.11 0.30 -8.61
N LYS A 41 1.34 0.21 -9.15
CA LYS A 41 1.81 -1.00 -9.83
C LYS A 41 1.79 -2.21 -8.90
N ILE A 42 2.13 -2.05 -7.62
CA ILE A 42 2.07 -3.15 -6.65
C ILE A 42 0.62 -3.58 -6.43
N VAL A 43 -0.31 -2.64 -6.23
CA VAL A 43 -1.74 -2.95 -6.05
C VAL A 43 -2.32 -3.65 -7.29
N ASP A 44 -1.95 -3.20 -8.50
CA ASP A 44 -2.38 -3.86 -9.74
C ASP A 44 -1.86 -5.30 -9.84
N HIS A 45 -0.62 -5.56 -9.40
CA HIS A 45 -0.11 -6.94 -9.32
C HIS A 45 -0.90 -7.76 -8.30
N ILE A 46 -1.15 -7.23 -7.10
CA ILE A 46 -1.97 -7.88 -6.06
C ILE A 46 -3.33 -8.30 -6.67
N LEU A 47 -4.04 -7.37 -7.30
CA LEU A 47 -5.35 -7.62 -7.91
C LEU A 47 -5.32 -8.59 -9.10
N SER A 48 -4.17 -8.82 -9.72
CA SER A 48 -4.02 -9.79 -10.81
C SER A 48 -3.98 -11.24 -10.34
N PHE A 49 -3.67 -11.50 -9.07
CA PHE A 49 -3.64 -12.86 -8.53
C PHE A 49 -5.06 -13.43 -8.31
N LYS A 50 -5.23 -14.71 -8.66
CA LYS A 50 -6.51 -15.42 -8.54
C LYS A 50 -6.81 -15.89 -7.12
N ASP A 51 -5.81 -15.90 -6.23
CA ASP A 51 -5.93 -16.31 -4.82
C ASP A 51 -6.66 -15.26 -3.95
N ILE A 52 -6.78 -14.03 -4.44
CA ILE A 52 -7.50 -12.96 -3.74
C ILE A 52 -9.01 -13.12 -3.92
N LYS A 53 -9.67 -13.40 -2.80
CA LYS A 53 -11.14 -13.49 -2.67
C LYS A 53 -11.82 -12.15 -3.00
N PRO A 54 -13.12 -12.15 -3.36
CA PRO A 54 -13.86 -10.94 -3.70
C PRO A 54 -13.74 -9.81 -2.67
N ALA A 55 -13.95 -10.10 -1.38
CA ALA A 55 -13.80 -9.10 -0.31
C ALA A 55 -12.40 -8.47 -0.28
N GLY A 56 -11.34 -9.27 -0.46
CA GLY A 56 -9.98 -8.74 -0.56
C GLY A 56 -9.78 -7.86 -1.79
N ARG A 57 -10.42 -8.18 -2.92
CA ARG A 57 -10.35 -7.34 -4.15
C ARG A 57 -11.01 -5.98 -3.94
N GLU A 58 -12.11 -5.93 -3.21
CA GLU A 58 -12.78 -4.68 -2.83
C GLU A 58 -11.86 -3.83 -1.95
N GLU A 59 -11.28 -4.42 -0.90
CA GLU A 59 -10.31 -3.74 -0.03
C GLU A 59 -9.13 -3.16 -0.84
N TRP A 60 -8.50 -3.96 -1.69
CA TRP A 60 -7.39 -3.49 -2.53
C TRP A 60 -7.80 -2.41 -3.54
N SER A 61 -9.05 -2.42 -3.99
CA SER A 61 -9.59 -1.36 -4.86
C SER A 61 -9.80 -0.05 -4.09
N VAL A 62 -10.23 -0.11 -2.83
CA VAL A 62 -10.30 1.05 -1.94
C VAL A 62 -8.90 1.62 -1.69
N ILE A 63 -7.91 0.77 -1.41
CA ILE A 63 -6.51 1.19 -1.24
C ILE A 63 -5.97 1.85 -2.51
N LYS A 64 -6.28 1.31 -3.69
CA LYS A 64 -5.94 1.95 -4.97
C LYS A 64 -6.49 3.37 -5.07
N ASN A 65 -7.75 3.57 -4.69
CA ASN A 65 -8.38 4.90 -4.71
C ASN A 65 -7.73 5.87 -3.72
N PHE A 66 -7.37 5.40 -2.53
CA PHE A 66 -6.65 6.22 -1.54
C PHE A 66 -5.27 6.65 -2.07
N ILE A 67 -4.54 5.75 -2.73
CA ILE A 67 -3.25 6.09 -3.37
C ILE A 67 -3.44 7.11 -4.51
N LEU A 68 -4.49 6.97 -5.32
CA LEU A 68 -4.80 7.94 -6.39
C LEU A 68 -5.13 9.32 -5.82
N GLY A 69 -5.85 9.36 -4.70
CA GLY A 69 -6.26 10.57 -4.00
C GLY A 69 -5.30 11.04 -2.90
N TYR A 70 -4.06 10.54 -2.84
CA TYR A 70 -3.17 10.70 -1.67
C TYR A 70 -2.97 12.15 -1.20
N ASN A 71 -3.03 13.11 -2.11
CA ASN A 71 -2.83 14.54 -1.85
C ASN A 71 -4.10 15.25 -1.35
N LYS A 72 -5.24 14.56 -1.29
CA LYS A 72 -6.51 15.05 -0.77
C LYS A 72 -6.89 14.37 0.55
N LEU A 73 -6.10 13.39 0.99
CA LEU A 73 -6.37 12.65 2.21
C LEU A 73 -6.15 13.54 3.42
N ASP A 74 -7.10 13.52 4.33
CA ASP A 74 -6.91 14.10 5.65
C ASP A 74 -5.93 13.25 6.50
N PRO A 75 -5.49 13.74 7.68
CA PRO A 75 -4.57 12.98 8.53
C PRO A 75 -5.10 11.59 8.95
N PHE A 76 -6.41 11.44 9.15
CA PHE A 76 -7.02 10.18 9.55
C PHE A 76 -7.02 9.16 8.39
N GLU A 77 -7.39 9.59 7.19
CA GLU A 77 -7.38 8.77 5.97
C GLU A 77 -5.95 8.35 5.59
N ARG A 78 -4.96 9.23 5.78
CA ARG A 78 -3.55 8.91 5.62
C ARG A 78 -3.11 7.80 6.59
N ILE A 79 -3.49 7.89 7.86
CA ILE A 79 -3.20 6.85 8.86
C ILE A 79 -3.81 5.51 8.43
N ILE A 80 -5.03 5.51 7.89
CA ILE A 80 -5.65 4.29 7.36
C ILE A 80 -4.79 3.70 6.24
N LEU A 81 -4.37 4.51 5.26
CA LEU A 81 -3.56 4.03 4.15
C LEU A 81 -2.20 3.47 4.61
N GLU A 82 -1.52 4.16 5.52
CA GLU A 82 -0.26 3.71 6.12
C GLU A 82 -0.45 2.38 6.87
N LYS A 83 -1.49 2.27 7.71
CA LYS A 83 -1.85 1.03 8.42
C LYS A 83 -2.19 -0.10 7.46
N TYR A 84 -2.93 0.14 6.39
CA TYR A 84 -3.29 -0.92 5.45
C TYR A 84 -2.07 -1.46 4.71
N ALA A 85 -1.10 -0.59 4.46
CA ALA A 85 0.14 -0.99 3.85
C ALA A 85 1.07 -1.72 4.84
N GLU A 86 0.93 -1.56 6.17
CA GLU A 86 1.82 -2.20 7.17
C GLU A 86 2.03 -3.71 6.93
N PRO A 87 3.26 -4.21 7.14
CA PRO A 87 3.58 -5.61 6.92
C PRO A 87 2.66 -6.55 7.68
N PHE A 88 2.31 -7.67 7.06
CA PHE A 88 1.54 -8.75 7.69
C PHE A 88 2.12 -9.17 9.05
N SER A 89 3.45 -9.10 9.22
CA SER A 89 4.13 -9.36 10.48
C SER A 89 3.68 -8.44 11.62
N TYR A 90 3.45 -7.15 11.34
CA TYR A 90 3.03 -6.18 12.34
C TYR A 90 1.57 -6.38 12.74
N LYS A 91 0.71 -6.74 11.78
CA LYS A 91 -0.73 -6.96 12.00
C LYS A 91 -1.09 -8.31 12.62
N PHE A 92 -0.32 -9.35 12.32
CA PHE A 92 -0.71 -10.73 12.65
C PHE A 92 0.36 -11.54 13.40
N MET A 93 1.63 -11.12 13.42
CA MET A 93 2.68 -11.83 14.18
C MET A 93 2.98 -11.22 15.56
N LEU A 94 2.52 -10.00 15.87
CA LEU A 94 2.55 -9.47 17.23
C LEU A 94 1.32 -9.94 18.03
N LYS A 95 1.31 -11.23 18.39
CA LYS A 95 0.82 -11.63 19.73
C LYS A 95 2.06 -11.69 20.62
N TYR A 96 1.91 -11.22 21.85
CA TYR A 96 2.91 -11.11 22.94
C TYR A 96 3.70 -9.80 23.00
N LYS A 97 3.08 -8.77 23.60
CA LYS A 97 3.55 -8.22 24.87
C LYS A 97 2.37 -8.00 25.80
#